data_AF-A0A0G1XEQ5-F1
#
_entry.id   AF-A0A0G1XEQ5-F1
#
_cell.length_a   1.000
_cell.length_b   1.000
_cell.length_c   1.000
_cell.angle_alpha   90.00
_cell.angle_beta   90.00
_cell.angle_gamma   90.00
#
_symmetry.space_group_name_H-M   'P 1'
#
loop_
_entity.id
_entity.type
_entity.pdbx_description
1 polymer ?
#
loop_
_entity_poly.entity_id
_entity_poly.type
_entity_poly.pdbx_seq_one_letter_code
_entity_poly.pdbx_strand_id
1 'polypeptide(L)'
;MAEKNSSPGQILIIVLLFFLVVLVIAGALLGLVFQNVRGTRLGLTGEQAMQLAEAGVDRAIWQLNETTGAYTGETGTVLGAGVFDVAVTTLSSSLKEITATGYVPSKVAPQSTRQVKVQVTISTSSVSFNYGVQVGEGGLEMENNSRVNGSVYSDGPIEGGNGARITGTAYSAGAAGRITEDLQIDGNAYAHQIDDDVSIGGNAYGYILDDVTVGGNAFFNTIRNCTIGGNAYFTTKTFCTIGGSQNTPYAGEPDPPSLPLPISDQQIADWKDSAAAGGTISGSYTLSNGAQGTLGPKKITGSLTLSNNARLTLTGPLWVQGAIQISNGAILALDPSYGDTSEVVVTDGTVDVSNVAVFERAGPDSYILMLTTNSGSSAYTISNNADALIAYASAGTVRVSNNALVREVTGYRLELSNNAVITYESGLADLTFTGGPGASWTVVRGTLRRTD
;
A
#
# COMPACT_ATOMS: atom_id res chain seq x y z
N MET A 1 -76.99 48.16 -57.21
CA MET A 1 -76.32 46.99 -56.61
C MET A 1 -76.39 45.88 -57.63
N ALA A 2 -75.32 45.67 -58.41
CA ALA A 2 -75.29 44.64 -59.43
C ALA A 2 -74.98 43.30 -58.75
N GLU A 3 -76.00 42.46 -58.63
CA GLU A 3 -75.90 41.09 -58.14
C GLU A 3 -75.18 40.27 -59.22
N LYS A 4 -73.87 40.07 -59.02
CA LYS A 4 -73.04 39.25 -59.91
C LYS A 4 -73.42 37.80 -59.67
N ASN A 5 -74.40 37.30 -60.42
CA ASN A 5 -74.77 35.89 -60.45
C ASN A 5 -73.52 35.04 -60.71
N SER A 6 -73.06 34.37 -59.66
CA SER A 6 -71.95 33.44 -59.75
C SER A 6 -72.40 32.30 -60.66
N SER A 7 -71.78 32.18 -61.83
CA SER A 7 -72.09 31.10 -62.77
C SER A 7 -71.89 29.76 -62.04
N PRO A 8 -72.73 28.72 -62.23
CA PRO A 8 -72.57 27.43 -61.56
C PRO A 8 -71.17 26.80 -61.69
N GLY A 9 -70.41 27.17 -62.73
CA GLY A 9 -68.99 26.79 -62.89
C GLY A 9 -67.97 27.56 -62.04
N GLN A 10 -68.26 28.78 -61.58
CA GLN A 10 -67.34 29.57 -60.72
C GLN A 10 -67.23 28.98 -59.30
N ILE A 11 -68.33 28.44 -58.76
CA ILE A 11 -68.34 27.76 -57.46
C ILE A 11 -67.48 26.48 -57.52
N LEU A 12 -67.58 25.72 -58.61
CA LEU A 12 -66.76 24.51 -58.82
C LEU A 12 -65.26 24.84 -58.85
N ILE A 13 -64.87 25.92 -59.54
CA ILE A 13 -63.46 26.35 -59.63
C ILE A 13 -62.94 26.79 -58.26
N ILE A 14 -63.71 27.57 -57.50
CA ILE A 14 -63.32 28.01 -56.15
C ILE A 14 -63.18 26.82 -55.20
N VAL A 15 -64.10 25.85 -55.25
CA VAL A 15 -64.04 24.63 -54.44
C VAL A 15 -62.83 23.77 -54.80
N LEU A 16 -62.54 23.59 -56.10
CA LEU A 16 -61.33 22.87 -56.56
C LEU A 16 -60.05 23.55 -56.12
N LEU A 17 -60.01 24.88 -56.18
CA LEU A 17 -58.85 25.66 -55.75
C LEU A 17 -58.63 25.55 -54.24
N PHE A 18 -59.71 25.60 -53.46
CA PHE A 18 -59.67 25.41 -52.01
C PHE A 18 -59.24 23.98 -51.64
N PHE A 19 -59.75 22.97 -52.37
CA PHE A 19 -59.37 21.57 -52.18
C PHE A 19 -57.88 21.33 -52.48
N LEU A 20 -57.34 21.98 -53.51
CA LEU A 20 -55.93 21.92 -53.86
C LEU A 20 -55.04 22.56 -52.77
N VAL A 21 -55.46 23.70 -52.21
CA VAL A 21 -54.76 24.33 -51.07
C VAL A 21 -54.77 23.40 -49.85
N VAL A 22 -55.91 22.78 -49.52
CA VAL A 22 -56.02 21.82 -48.42
C VAL A 22 -55.11 20.60 -48.64
N LEU A 23 -55.02 20.07 -49.88
CA LEU A 23 -54.12 18.96 -50.21
C LEU A 23 -52.64 19.33 -50.04
N VAL A 24 -52.24 20.54 -50.44
CA VAL A 24 -50.85 21.02 -50.26
C VAL A 24 -50.52 21.16 -48.77
N ILE A 25 -51.43 21.72 -47.98
CA ILE A 25 -51.26 21.84 -46.52
C ILE A 25 -51.21 20.46 -45.87
N ALA A 26 -52.09 19.52 -46.26
CA ALA A 26 -52.09 18.16 -45.75
C ALA A 26 -50.80 17.41 -46.08
N GLY A 27 -50.27 17.56 -47.30
CA GLY A 27 -48.98 17.00 -47.70
C GLY A 27 -47.81 17.56 -46.88
N ALA A 28 -47.80 18.88 -46.64
CA ALA A 28 -46.78 19.53 -45.81
C ALA A 28 -46.84 19.06 -44.35
N LEU A 29 -48.04 18.91 -43.77
CA LEU A 29 -48.24 18.39 -42.42
C LEU A 29 -47.78 16.93 -42.29
N LEU A 30 -48.12 16.06 -43.26
CA LEU A 30 -47.63 14.68 -43.28
C LEU A 30 -46.10 14.63 -43.36
N GLY A 31 -45.49 15.46 -44.19
CA GLY A 31 -44.02 15.59 -44.26
C GLY A 31 -43.39 15.96 -42.92
N LEU A 32 -43.99 16.91 -42.20
CA LEU A 32 -43.55 17.32 -40.86
C LEU A 32 -43.68 16.17 -39.84
N VAL A 33 -44.78 15.42 -39.88
CA VAL A 33 -44.98 14.24 -38.99
C VAL A 33 -43.93 13.17 -39.25
N PHE A 34 -43.62 12.85 -40.51
CA PHE A 34 -42.58 11.88 -40.85
C PHE A 34 -41.19 12.31 -40.36
N GLN A 35 -40.85 13.60 -40.51
CA GLN A 35 -39.59 14.15 -40.00
C GLN A 35 -39.51 14.06 -38.47
N ASN A 36 -40.58 14.44 -37.77
CA ASN A 36 -40.64 14.35 -36.31
C ASN A 36 -40.51 12.90 -35.82
N VAL A 37 -41.25 11.95 -36.40
CA VAL A 37 -41.17 10.53 -36.01
C VAL A 37 -39.76 9.96 -36.21
N ARG A 38 -39.09 10.32 -37.31
CA ARG A 38 -37.71 9.87 -37.56
C ARG A 38 -36.73 10.50 -36.57
N GLY A 39 -36.87 11.80 -36.30
CA GLY A 39 -36.08 12.51 -35.29
C GLY A 39 -36.24 11.92 -33.89
N THR A 40 -37.49 11.65 -33.47
CA THR A 40 -37.78 11.02 -32.17
C THR A 40 -37.21 9.61 -32.07
N ARG A 41 -37.28 8.80 -33.14
CA ARG A 41 -36.69 7.45 -33.14
C ARG A 41 -35.16 7.48 -33.02
N LEU A 42 -34.50 8.39 -33.73
CA LEU A 42 -33.05 8.57 -33.62
C LEU A 42 -32.64 9.09 -32.24
N GLY A 43 -33.44 9.98 -31.63
CA GLY A 43 -33.24 10.41 -30.25
C GLY A 43 -33.36 9.24 -29.28
N LEU A 44 -34.41 8.42 -29.41
CA LEU A 44 -34.64 7.25 -28.56
C LEU A 44 -33.50 6.23 -28.66
N THR A 45 -33.05 5.88 -29.87
CA THR A 45 -31.93 4.93 -30.04
C THR A 45 -30.60 5.53 -29.57
N GLY A 46 -30.45 6.86 -29.65
CA GLY A 46 -29.37 7.62 -29.01
C GLY A 46 -29.31 7.40 -27.50
N GLU A 47 -30.43 7.67 -26.82
CA GLU A 47 -30.54 7.48 -25.36
C GLU A 47 -30.35 6.02 -24.93
N GLN A 48 -30.88 5.07 -25.70
CA GLN A 48 -30.68 3.64 -25.43
C GLN A 48 -29.20 3.25 -25.55
N ALA A 49 -28.51 3.70 -26.60
CA ALA A 49 -27.08 3.43 -26.76
C ALA A 49 -26.26 4.08 -25.63
N MET A 50 -26.67 5.25 -25.16
CA MET A 50 -26.04 5.93 -24.03
C MET A 50 -26.19 5.15 -22.72
N GLN A 51 -27.42 4.70 -22.41
CA GLN A 51 -27.70 3.88 -21.23
C GLN A 51 -26.91 2.57 -21.23
N LEU A 52 -26.73 1.95 -22.41
CA LEU A 52 -25.89 0.76 -22.54
C LEU A 52 -24.41 1.04 -22.26
N ALA A 53 -23.89 2.19 -22.72
CA ALA A 53 -22.53 2.59 -22.43
C ALA A 53 -22.33 2.88 -20.92
N GLU A 54 -23.29 3.56 -20.26
CA GLU A 54 -23.27 3.80 -18.82
C GLU A 54 -23.36 2.49 -18.01
N ALA A 55 -24.24 1.57 -18.41
CA ALA A 55 -24.32 0.24 -17.81
C ALA A 55 -23.01 -0.55 -17.98
N GLY A 56 -22.32 -0.40 -19.12
CA GLY A 56 -21.00 -0.98 -19.35
C GLY A 56 -19.96 -0.42 -18.38
N VAL A 57 -19.98 0.88 -18.08
CA VAL A 57 -19.10 1.49 -17.08
C VAL A 57 -19.37 0.93 -15.67
N ASP A 58 -20.63 0.90 -15.25
CA ASP A 58 -21.00 0.41 -13.91
C ASP A 58 -20.60 -1.06 -13.72
N ARG A 59 -20.85 -1.87 -14.74
CA ARG A 59 -20.42 -3.27 -14.77
C ARG A 59 -18.90 -3.41 -14.76
N ALA A 60 -18.18 -2.55 -15.48
CA ALA A 60 -16.72 -2.57 -15.49
C ALA A 60 -16.14 -2.24 -14.12
N ILE A 61 -16.71 -1.26 -13.40
CA ILE A 61 -16.33 -0.95 -12.02
C ILE A 61 -16.60 -2.14 -11.11
N TRP A 62 -17.79 -2.75 -11.22
CA TRP A 62 -18.13 -3.95 -10.46
C TRP A 62 -17.15 -5.10 -10.75
N GLN A 63 -16.83 -5.37 -12.02
CA GLN A 63 -15.86 -6.41 -12.39
C GLN A 63 -14.44 -6.08 -11.93
N LEU A 64 -14.02 -4.82 -11.99
CA LEU A 64 -12.72 -4.39 -11.45
C LEU A 64 -12.63 -4.62 -9.94
N ASN A 65 -13.73 -4.44 -9.22
CA ASN A 65 -13.78 -4.77 -7.79
C ASN A 65 -13.79 -6.28 -7.55
N GLU A 66 -14.58 -7.03 -8.31
CA GLU A 66 -14.70 -8.49 -8.18
C GLU A 66 -13.39 -9.23 -8.55
N THR A 67 -12.65 -8.70 -9.52
CA THR A 67 -11.41 -9.30 -10.05
C THR A 67 -10.14 -8.62 -9.53
N THR A 68 -10.25 -7.77 -8.52
CA THR A 68 -9.12 -7.02 -7.95
C THR A 68 -8.25 -6.34 -9.00
N GLY A 69 -8.90 -5.63 -9.93
CA GLY A 69 -8.24 -4.84 -10.96
C GLY A 69 -7.72 -5.63 -12.18
N ALA A 70 -7.92 -6.95 -12.21
CA ALA A 70 -7.50 -7.82 -13.31
C ALA A 70 -8.44 -7.77 -14.54
N TYR A 71 -9.66 -7.24 -14.39
CA TYR A 71 -10.59 -7.08 -15.50
C TYR A 71 -10.04 -6.15 -16.60
N THR A 72 -9.96 -6.67 -17.82
CA THR A 72 -9.42 -5.95 -18.99
C THR A 72 -10.50 -5.45 -19.97
N GLY A 73 -11.76 -5.89 -19.81
CA GLY A 73 -12.87 -5.54 -20.69
C GLY A 73 -13.70 -6.74 -21.14
N GLU A 74 -14.76 -6.45 -21.89
CA GLU A 74 -15.66 -7.45 -22.49
C GLU A 74 -16.19 -6.93 -23.84
N THR A 75 -16.63 -7.84 -24.72
CA THR A 75 -17.17 -7.43 -26.02
C THR A 75 -18.45 -8.18 -26.33
N GLY A 76 -19.40 -7.48 -26.96
CA GLY A 76 -20.66 -8.03 -27.43
C GLY A 76 -21.64 -8.40 -26.32
N THR A 77 -21.54 -7.78 -25.15
CA THR A 77 -22.42 -8.10 -24.02
C THR A 77 -23.81 -7.57 -24.29
N VAL A 78 -24.80 -8.47 -24.32
CA VAL A 78 -26.20 -8.16 -24.64
C VAL A 78 -26.90 -7.59 -23.41
N LEU A 79 -27.58 -6.45 -23.59
CA LEU A 79 -28.39 -5.85 -22.54
C LEU A 79 -29.56 -5.08 -23.18
N GLY A 80 -30.79 -5.39 -22.76
CA GLY A 80 -32.00 -4.73 -23.27
C GLY A 80 -32.13 -4.81 -24.80
N ALA A 81 -32.21 -3.65 -25.45
CA ALA A 81 -32.44 -3.53 -26.89
C ALA A 81 -31.15 -3.47 -27.75
N GLY A 82 -29.99 -3.67 -27.14
CA GLY A 82 -28.70 -3.55 -27.83
C GLY A 82 -27.58 -4.37 -27.19
N VAL A 83 -26.35 -3.99 -27.49
CA VAL A 83 -25.13 -4.61 -26.98
C VAL A 83 -24.12 -3.54 -26.58
N PHE A 84 -23.22 -3.85 -25.65
CA PHE A 84 -22.11 -2.96 -25.30
C PHE A 84 -20.77 -3.70 -25.30
N ASP A 85 -19.70 -2.93 -25.51
CA ASP A 85 -18.31 -3.33 -25.30
C ASP A 85 -17.71 -2.49 -24.17
N VAL A 86 -16.75 -3.06 -23.46
CA VAL A 86 -15.91 -2.38 -22.47
C VAL A 86 -14.45 -2.68 -22.78
N ALA A 87 -13.60 -1.65 -22.73
CA ALA A 87 -12.15 -1.79 -22.70
C ALA A 87 -11.60 -1.07 -21.47
N VAL A 88 -10.70 -1.73 -20.73
CA VAL A 88 -9.99 -1.14 -19.59
C VAL A 88 -8.52 -0.95 -19.97
N THR A 89 -8.04 0.29 -19.86
CA THR A 89 -6.64 0.64 -20.07
C THR A 89 -6.01 1.02 -18.73
N THR A 90 -4.94 0.34 -18.34
CA THR A 90 -4.19 0.69 -17.13
C THR A 90 -3.33 1.92 -17.40
N LEU A 91 -3.58 3.02 -16.69
CA LEU A 91 -2.75 4.24 -16.75
C LEU A 91 -1.64 4.19 -15.69
N SER A 92 -1.96 3.64 -14.51
CA SER A 92 -1.04 3.23 -13.44
C SER A 92 -1.70 2.12 -12.58
N SER A 93 -0.99 1.60 -11.59
CA SER A 93 -1.52 0.60 -10.64
C SER A 93 -2.77 1.10 -9.89
N SER A 94 -2.85 2.40 -9.58
CA SER A 94 -3.97 3.01 -8.86
C SER A 94 -4.94 3.82 -9.73
N LEU A 95 -4.74 3.86 -11.05
CA LEU A 95 -5.56 4.61 -12.00
C LEU A 95 -5.76 3.84 -13.31
N LYS A 96 -7.02 3.59 -13.67
CA LYS A 96 -7.39 2.94 -14.95
C LYS A 96 -8.37 3.83 -15.70
N GLU A 97 -8.38 3.73 -17.03
CA GLU A 97 -9.39 4.33 -17.90
C GLU A 97 -10.32 3.23 -18.43
N ILE A 98 -11.62 3.42 -18.23
CA ILE A 98 -12.68 2.56 -18.77
C ILE A 98 -13.28 3.26 -19.98
N THR A 99 -13.29 2.57 -21.12
CA THR A 99 -14.01 3.00 -22.32
C THR A 99 -15.15 2.00 -22.57
N ALA A 100 -16.39 2.44 -22.41
CA ALA A 100 -17.58 1.65 -22.70
C ALA A 100 -18.30 2.18 -23.94
N THR A 101 -18.68 1.31 -24.87
CA THR A 101 -19.37 1.68 -26.12
C THR A 101 -20.66 0.89 -26.26
N GLY A 102 -21.80 1.58 -26.31
CA GLY A 102 -23.12 0.99 -26.53
C GLY A 102 -23.55 1.06 -27.99
N TYR A 103 -24.14 -0.02 -28.50
CA TYR A 103 -24.63 -0.17 -29.87
C TYR A 103 -26.11 -0.57 -29.87
N VAL A 104 -26.94 0.19 -30.58
CA VAL A 104 -28.37 -0.12 -30.76
C VAL A 104 -28.70 -0.18 -32.25
N PRO A 105 -29.42 -1.20 -32.73
CA PRO A 105 -29.88 -2.38 -31.99
C PRO A 105 -28.82 -3.49 -31.90
N SER A 106 -27.75 -3.40 -32.69
CA SER A 106 -26.66 -4.39 -32.68
C SER A 106 -25.34 -3.77 -33.08
N LYS A 107 -24.24 -4.45 -32.72
CA LYS A 107 -22.88 -4.06 -33.12
C LYS A 107 -22.60 -4.22 -34.62
N VAL A 108 -23.30 -5.13 -35.29
CA VAL A 108 -23.08 -5.44 -36.73
C VAL A 108 -23.69 -4.37 -37.63
N ALA A 109 -24.85 -3.82 -37.25
CA ALA A 109 -25.53 -2.76 -37.98
C ALA A 109 -26.12 -1.73 -37.00
N PRO A 110 -25.27 -0.91 -36.35
CA PRO A 110 -25.74 0.06 -35.37
C PRO A 110 -26.49 1.19 -36.07
N GLN A 111 -27.70 1.47 -35.58
CA GLN A 111 -28.45 2.69 -35.89
C GLN A 111 -27.97 3.87 -35.04
N SER A 112 -27.45 3.57 -33.85
CA SER A 112 -26.85 4.54 -32.93
C SER A 112 -25.70 3.88 -32.17
N THR A 113 -24.64 4.65 -31.98
CA THR A 113 -23.46 4.29 -31.18
C THR A 113 -23.20 5.42 -30.20
N ARG A 114 -22.92 5.09 -28.94
CA ARG A 114 -22.50 6.07 -27.92
C ARG A 114 -21.33 5.52 -27.15
N GLN A 115 -20.36 6.37 -26.84
CA GLN A 115 -19.18 5.98 -26.07
C GLN A 115 -19.03 6.86 -24.83
N VAL A 116 -18.73 6.22 -23.71
CA VAL A 116 -18.42 6.84 -22.44
C VAL A 116 -17.01 6.45 -22.03
N LYS A 117 -16.20 7.44 -21.68
CA LYS A 117 -14.88 7.24 -21.09
C LYS A 117 -14.87 7.77 -19.67
N VAL A 118 -14.28 7.05 -18.75
CA VAL A 118 -14.15 7.48 -17.35
C VAL A 118 -12.85 6.94 -16.76
N GLN A 119 -12.22 7.73 -15.90
CA GLN A 119 -11.09 7.24 -15.11
C GLN A 119 -11.59 6.75 -13.76
N VAL A 120 -11.04 5.64 -13.31
CA VAL A 120 -11.31 5.04 -12.01
C VAL A 120 -10.03 4.93 -11.21
N THR A 121 -10.12 5.17 -9.91
CA THR A 121 -9.00 5.09 -8.98
C THR A 121 -9.34 4.20 -7.79
N ILE A 122 -8.32 3.68 -7.14
CA ILE A 122 -8.42 2.85 -5.93
C ILE A 122 -7.60 3.51 -4.81
N SER A 123 -8.15 3.52 -3.59
CA SER A 123 -7.49 4.11 -2.42
C SER A 123 -6.16 3.40 -2.15
N THR A 124 -5.06 4.14 -2.11
CA THR A 124 -3.76 3.65 -1.64
C THR A 124 -3.55 4.05 -0.18
N SER A 125 -2.97 3.17 0.62
CA SER A 125 -2.44 3.53 1.93
C SER A 125 -0.94 3.76 1.79
N SER A 126 -0.46 4.92 2.21
CA SER A 126 0.96 5.23 2.34
C SER A 126 1.43 4.85 3.73
N VAL A 127 2.50 4.08 3.83
CA VAL A 127 3.21 3.86 5.10
C VAL A 127 4.64 4.36 4.88
N SER A 128 5.13 5.15 5.83
CA SER A 128 6.47 5.71 5.80
C SER A 128 7.32 5.05 6.87
N PHE A 129 8.26 4.20 6.46
CA PHE A 129 9.28 3.65 7.36
C PHE A 129 10.51 4.53 7.27
N ASN A 130 10.76 5.35 8.28
CA ASN A 130 11.84 6.35 8.27
C ASN A 130 13.16 5.82 8.86
N TYR A 131 13.12 4.63 9.45
CA TYR A 131 14.22 4.02 10.18
C TYR A 131 14.45 2.60 9.68
N GLY A 132 15.68 2.10 9.79
CA GLY A 132 15.97 0.68 9.55
C GLY A 132 15.33 -0.22 10.60
N VAL A 133 15.20 0.32 11.81
CA VAL A 133 14.53 -0.31 12.92
C VAL A 133 13.70 0.74 13.64
N GLN A 134 12.40 0.45 13.83
CA GLN A 134 11.54 1.20 14.75
C GLN A 134 10.89 0.24 15.73
N VAL A 135 11.20 0.36 17.03
CA VAL A 135 10.64 -0.50 18.07
C VAL A 135 9.93 0.30 19.15
N GLY A 136 8.91 -0.32 19.73
CA GLY A 136 8.17 0.23 20.87
C GLY A 136 8.94 0.15 22.19
N GLU A 137 8.18 0.25 23.29
CA GLU A 137 8.70 0.24 24.68
C GLU A 137 9.48 -1.01 25.04
N GLY A 138 9.30 -2.10 24.29
CA GLY A 138 10.03 -3.36 24.48
C GLY A 138 11.52 -3.27 24.14
N GLY A 139 11.96 -2.24 23.42
CA GLY A 139 13.38 -1.98 23.17
C GLY A 139 13.99 -2.80 22.04
N LEU A 140 15.28 -2.55 21.82
CA LEU A 140 16.14 -3.27 20.88
C LEU A 140 17.26 -3.96 21.66
N GLU A 141 17.41 -5.26 21.48
CA GLU A 141 18.52 -6.07 21.99
C GLU A 141 19.36 -6.57 20.81
N MET A 142 20.68 -6.41 20.89
CA MET A 142 21.62 -6.77 19.84
C MET A 142 22.80 -7.56 20.41
N GLU A 143 23.00 -8.79 19.96
CA GLU A 143 24.09 -9.65 20.39
C GLU A 143 24.91 -10.21 19.21
N ASN A 144 26.08 -10.78 19.51
CA ASN A 144 26.85 -11.67 18.65
C ASN A 144 27.09 -11.15 17.22
N ASN A 145 27.79 -10.02 17.11
CA ASN A 145 28.14 -9.35 15.86
C ASN A 145 26.93 -8.96 14.99
N SER A 146 25.76 -8.82 15.59
CA SER A 146 24.59 -8.31 14.87
C SER A 146 24.78 -6.86 14.44
N ARG A 147 24.17 -6.50 13.31
CA ARG A 147 24.41 -5.21 12.68
C ARG A 147 23.14 -4.58 12.13
N VAL A 148 22.96 -3.30 12.40
CA VAL A 148 21.97 -2.45 11.75
C VAL A 148 22.67 -1.44 10.85
N ASN A 149 22.55 -1.63 9.54
CA ASN A 149 22.98 -0.69 8.51
C ASN A 149 21.85 0.34 8.27
N GLY A 150 21.72 1.30 9.18
CA GLY A 150 20.66 2.29 9.17
C GLY A 150 20.51 2.98 10.52
N SER A 151 19.55 3.88 10.62
CA SER A 151 19.17 4.51 11.90
C SER A 151 18.16 3.65 12.65
N VAL A 152 18.23 3.71 13.98
CA VAL A 152 17.35 3.00 14.92
C VAL A 152 16.55 4.02 15.71
N TYR A 153 15.26 3.77 15.85
CA TYR A 153 14.38 4.45 16.78
C TYR A 153 13.76 3.44 17.75
N SER A 154 13.92 3.67 19.05
CA SER A 154 13.37 2.80 20.10
C SER A 154 12.64 3.64 21.14
N ASP A 155 11.40 3.28 21.44
CA ASP A 155 10.68 3.82 22.60
C ASP A 155 11.09 3.15 23.92
N GLY A 156 12.02 2.19 23.86
CA GLY A 156 12.59 1.48 25.00
C GLY A 156 14.12 1.54 25.00
N PRO A 157 14.78 0.69 25.81
CA PRO A 157 16.23 0.61 25.85
C PRO A 157 16.80 0.04 24.55
N ILE A 158 18.03 0.45 24.22
CA ILE A 158 18.87 -0.17 23.19
C ILE A 158 20.04 -0.83 23.91
N GLU A 159 20.02 -2.16 23.95
CA GLU A 159 21.00 -3.02 24.61
C GLU A 159 21.86 -3.67 23.53
N GLY A 160 23.18 -3.46 23.61
CA GLY A 160 24.16 -4.13 22.77
C GLY A 160 24.74 -5.38 23.42
N GLY A 161 25.74 -5.94 22.74
CA GLY A 161 26.45 -7.11 23.23
C GLY A 161 27.34 -7.73 22.16
N ASN A 162 28.53 -8.17 22.57
CA ASN A 162 29.45 -9.02 21.78
C ASN A 162 29.58 -8.60 20.30
N GLY A 163 30.02 -7.37 20.05
CA GLY A 163 30.28 -6.85 18.69
C GLY A 163 29.07 -6.27 17.96
N ALA A 164 27.96 -6.00 18.66
CA ALA A 164 26.80 -5.31 18.11
C ALA A 164 27.15 -3.93 17.53
N ARG A 165 26.60 -3.60 16.36
CA ARG A 165 26.90 -2.34 15.67
C ARG A 165 25.72 -1.69 14.95
N ILE A 166 25.53 -0.39 15.17
CA ILE A 166 24.59 0.47 14.43
C ILE A 166 25.40 1.46 13.60
N THR A 167 25.18 1.50 12.29
CA THR A 167 25.94 2.43 11.42
C THR A 167 25.33 3.82 11.34
N GLY A 168 24.02 3.95 11.62
CA GLY A 168 23.29 5.21 11.58
C GLY A 168 23.20 5.88 12.95
N THR A 169 22.13 6.65 13.13
CA THR A 169 21.82 7.30 14.41
C THR A 169 20.96 6.38 15.26
N ALA A 170 21.23 6.34 16.58
CA ALA A 170 20.41 5.61 17.54
C ALA A 170 19.61 6.59 18.42
N TYR A 171 18.31 6.38 18.52
CA TYR A 171 17.41 7.10 19.43
C TYR A 171 16.78 6.11 20.41
N SER A 172 16.98 6.34 21.70
CA SER A 172 16.22 5.70 22.78
C SER A 172 15.38 6.78 23.46
N ALA A 173 14.05 6.68 23.31
CA ALA A 173 13.12 7.74 23.66
C ALA A 173 12.61 7.65 25.10
N GLY A 174 12.09 8.78 25.59
CA GLY A 174 11.53 8.92 26.93
C GLY A 174 12.57 9.01 28.04
N ALA A 175 12.08 9.33 29.25
CA ALA A 175 12.92 9.52 30.44
C ALA A 175 13.58 8.22 30.97
N ALA A 176 13.11 7.06 30.50
CA ALA A 176 13.72 5.76 30.74
C ALA A 176 14.63 5.30 29.58
N GLY A 177 14.77 6.13 28.54
CA GLY A 177 15.56 5.80 27.36
C GLY A 177 17.03 5.59 27.72
N ARG A 178 17.55 4.40 27.45
CA ARG A 178 18.91 3.98 27.79
C ARG A 178 19.58 3.32 26.60
N ILE A 179 20.82 3.69 26.32
CA ILE A 179 21.70 2.98 25.37
C ILE A 179 22.85 2.38 26.16
N THR A 180 23.05 1.07 26.07
CA THR A 180 23.91 0.34 27.02
C THR A 180 24.59 -0.88 26.41
N GLU A 181 25.53 -1.47 27.16
CA GLU A 181 26.15 -2.78 26.95
C GLU A 181 26.96 -2.93 25.65
N ASP A 182 28.24 -2.55 25.65
CA ASP A 182 29.23 -2.85 24.59
C ASP A 182 28.79 -2.50 23.14
N LEU A 183 27.88 -1.55 22.98
CA LEU A 183 27.32 -1.20 21.68
C LEU A 183 28.21 -0.22 20.92
N GLN A 184 28.50 -0.53 19.66
CA GLN A 184 29.15 0.43 18.74
C GLN A 184 28.11 1.17 17.88
N ILE A 185 28.10 2.50 17.95
CA ILE A 185 27.28 3.37 17.11
C ILE A 185 28.22 4.23 16.26
N ASP A 186 28.20 4.10 14.94
CA ASP A 186 29.07 4.93 14.07
C ASP A 186 28.57 6.38 13.95
N GLY A 187 27.24 6.58 14.00
CA GLY A 187 26.59 7.88 13.90
C GLY A 187 26.42 8.58 15.25
N ASN A 188 25.30 9.28 15.41
CA ASN A 188 24.96 9.97 16.65
C ASN A 188 24.13 9.08 17.59
N ALA A 189 24.10 9.43 18.87
CA ALA A 189 23.27 8.76 19.87
C ALA A 189 22.45 9.76 20.69
N TYR A 190 21.18 9.45 20.92
CA TYR A 190 20.23 10.23 21.71
C TYR A 190 19.54 9.32 22.72
N ALA A 191 19.70 9.59 24.02
CA ALA A 191 19.03 8.85 25.08
C ALA A 191 19.03 9.67 26.38
N HIS A 192 18.17 9.32 27.34
CA HIS A 192 18.27 9.90 28.68
C HIS A 192 19.61 9.53 29.34
N GLN A 193 19.98 8.25 29.25
CA GLN A 193 21.22 7.70 29.79
C GLN A 193 21.97 6.88 28.74
N ILE A 194 23.30 7.03 28.68
CA ILE A 194 24.17 6.18 27.88
C ILE A 194 25.28 5.65 28.79
N ASP A 195 25.46 4.33 28.84
CA ASP A 195 26.42 3.70 29.75
C ASP A 195 26.96 2.33 29.32
N ASP A 196 27.77 1.70 30.19
CA ASP A 196 28.28 0.33 30.08
C ASP A 196 29.05 0.04 28.78
N ASP A 197 30.20 0.71 28.61
CA ASP A 197 31.18 0.50 27.53
C ASP A 197 30.68 0.81 26.10
N VAL A 198 29.65 1.63 25.97
CA VAL A 198 29.16 2.11 24.66
C VAL A 198 30.21 2.98 23.95
N SER A 199 30.33 2.80 22.62
CA SER A 199 31.24 3.56 21.75
C SER A 199 30.48 4.27 20.64
N ILE A 200 30.56 5.60 20.61
CA ILE A 200 29.83 6.48 19.67
C ILE A 200 30.84 7.21 18.78
N GLY A 201 30.76 7.02 17.47
CA GLY A 201 31.63 7.69 16.50
C GLY A 201 31.28 9.17 16.31
N GLY A 202 29.99 9.51 16.33
CA GLY A 202 29.47 10.86 16.18
C GLY A 202 29.29 11.61 17.50
N ASN A 203 28.24 12.44 17.57
CA ASN A 203 27.87 13.20 18.76
C ASN A 203 26.90 12.40 19.65
N ALA A 204 26.92 12.69 20.95
CA ALA A 204 26.06 12.07 21.95
C ALA A 204 25.25 13.14 22.71
N TYR A 205 23.95 12.87 22.91
CA TYR A 205 22.98 13.80 23.47
C TYR A 205 22.15 13.12 24.56
N GLY A 206 22.00 13.75 25.73
CA GLY A 206 21.20 13.17 26.81
C GLY A 206 21.30 13.89 28.15
N TYR A 207 21.05 13.13 29.22
CA TYR A 207 21.12 13.60 30.61
C TYR A 207 22.33 13.04 31.37
N ILE A 208 22.55 11.72 31.31
CA ILE A 208 23.68 11.03 31.98
C ILE A 208 24.53 10.27 30.96
N LEU A 209 25.85 10.45 31.05
CA LEU A 209 26.85 9.67 30.32
C LEU A 209 27.75 8.98 31.35
N ASP A 210 27.89 7.66 31.31
CA ASP A 210 28.74 6.89 32.24
C ASP A 210 29.48 5.75 31.58
N ASP A 211 30.81 5.72 31.63
CA ASP A 211 31.57 4.59 31.06
C ASP A 211 31.38 4.47 29.53
N VAL A 212 31.51 5.61 28.84
CA VAL A 212 31.24 5.73 27.40
C VAL A 212 32.39 6.42 26.68
N THR A 213 32.68 5.97 25.47
CA THR A 213 33.58 6.66 24.53
C THR A 213 32.78 7.38 23.44
N VAL A 214 33.00 8.69 23.28
CA VAL A 214 32.37 9.54 22.26
C VAL A 214 33.44 10.17 21.38
N GLY A 215 33.44 9.88 20.08
CA GLY A 215 34.37 10.43 19.10
C GLY A 215 34.12 11.92 18.80
N GLY A 216 32.84 12.31 18.72
CA GLY A 216 32.39 13.69 18.51
C GLY A 216 32.19 14.48 19.81
N ASN A 217 31.16 15.32 19.83
CA ASN A 217 30.80 16.15 20.98
C ASN A 217 29.80 15.44 21.90
N ALA A 218 29.82 15.77 23.18
CA ALA A 218 28.89 15.23 24.18
C ALA A 218 28.08 16.37 24.83
N PHE A 219 26.75 16.23 24.86
CA PHE A 219 25.80 17.19 25.42
C PHE A 219 24.98 16.53 26.54
N PHE A 220 25.44 16.64 27.79
CA PHE A 220 24.86 15.93 28.93
C PHE A 220 24.77 16.82 30.16
N ASN A 221 23.90 16.50 31.13
CA ASN A 221 23.96 17.17 32.43
C ASN A 221 25.15 16.66 33.26
N THR A 222 25.28 15.33 33.32
CA THR A 222 26.28 14.62 34.13
C THR A 222 27.10 13.69 33.25
N ILE A 223 28.42 13.82 33.31
CA ILE A 223 29.37 12.95 32.61
C ILE A 223 30.29 12.26 33.61
N ARG A 224 30.42 10.93 33.53
CA ARG A 224 31.29 10.11 34.37
C ARG A 224 32.01 9.01 33.60
N ASN A 225 33.21 8.64 34.04
CA ASN A 225 34.03 7.53 33.49
C ASN A 225 34.17 7.53 31.96
N CYS A 226 34.24 8.70 31.32
CA CYS A 226 34.04 8.81 29.88
C CYS A 226 35.27 9.32 29.11
N THR A 227 35.35 9.01 27.81
CA THR A 227 36.33 9.62 26.90
C THR A 227 35.59 10.36 25.80
N ILE A 228 35.79 11.68 25.69
CA ILE A 228 35.13 12.53 24.70
C ILE A 228 36.20 13.15 23.79
N GLY A 229 36.18 12.83 22.50
CA GLY A 229 37.14 13.33 21.51
C GLY A 229 36.92 14.81 21.17
N GLY A 230 35.66 15.23 21.05
CA GLY A 230 35.25 16.61 20.77
C GLY A 230 35.00 17.46 22.01
N ASN A 231 34.08 18.42 21.88
CA ASN A 231 33.68 19.31 22.97
C ASN A 231 32.71 18.60 23.91
N ALA A 232 32.77 18.95 25.20
CA ALA A 232 31.83 18.47 26.21
C ALA A 232 31.02 19.65 26.77
N TYR A 233 29.72 19.46 26.90
CA TYR A 233 28.79 20.37 27.57
C TYR A 233 28.22 19.63 28.79
N PHE A 234 28.47 20.14 29.99
CA PHE A 234 28.10 19.47 31.25
C PHE A 234 27.90 20.41 32.44
N THR A 235 27.19 19.94 33.45
CA THR A 235 27.15 20.54 34.80
C THR A 235 28.04 19.76 35.76
N THR A 236 27.96 18.43 35.76
CA THR A 236 28.74 17.55 36.66
C THR A 236 29.72 16.69 35.85
N LYS A 237 30.99 16.62 36.29
CA LYS A 237 32.03 15.80 35.66
C LYS A 237 32.76 14.94 36.69
N THR A 238 32.99 13.66 36.40
CA THR A 238 33.79 12.76 37.24
C THR A 238 34.59 11.78 36.37
N PHE A 239 35.91 11.68 36.54
CA PHE A 239 36.75 10.71 35.80
C PHE A 239 36.58 10.69 34.25
N CYS A 240 36.38 11.85 33.61
CA CYS A 240 36.31 11.94 32.14
C CYS A 240 37.54 12.61 31.50
N THR A 241 37.99 12.06 30.37
CA THR A 241 38.99 12.65 29.48
C THR A 241 38.30 13.39 28.34
N ILE A 242 38.63 14.66 28.12
CA ILE A 242 37.96 15.51 27.11
C ILE A 242 39.04 16.12 26.21
N GLY A 243 38.96 15.86 24.90
CA GLY A 243 39.90 16.33 23.90
C GLY A 243 39.65 17.76 23.44
N GLY A 244 38.38 18.20 23.42
CA GLY A 244 37.97 19.54 23.02
C GLY A 244 37.68 20.50 24.18
N SER A 245 36.86 21.51 23.90
CA SER A 245 36.44 22.51 24.89
C SER A 245 35.49 21.92 25.93
N GLN A 246 35.58 22.45 27.15
CA GLN A 246 34.68 22.11 28.25
C GLN A 246 33.73 23.29 28.51
N ASN A 247 32.43 23.08 28.34
CA ASN A 247 31.39 24.10 28.43
C ASN A 247 30.47 23.79 29.62
N THR A 248 30.38 24.71 30.57
CA THR A 248 29.64 24.52 31.82
C THR A 248 29.06 25.85 32.35
N PRO A 249 27.87 25.86 32.97
CA PRO A 249 26.96 24.73 33.18
C PRO A 249 26.14 24.38 31.93
N TYR A 250 25.75 23.11 31.81
CA TYR A 250 24.81 22.63 30.80
C TYR A 250 23.75 21.75 31.43
N ALA A 251 22.48 22.03 31.15
CA ALA A 251 21.36 21.36 31.82
C ALA A 251 21.10 19.94 31.31
N GLY A 252 21.66 19.56 30.16
CA GLY A 252 21.31 18.34 29.43
C GLY A 252 20.39 18.65 28.24
N GLU A 253 20.20 17.66 27.38
CA GLU A 253 19.26 17.71 26.26
C GLU A 253 17.88 17.19 26.68
N PRO A 254 16.79 17.65 26.04
CA PRO A 254 15.49 17.03 26.22
C PRO A 254 15.51 15.60 25.69
N ASP A 255 14.82 14.70 26.39
CA ASP A 255 14.68 13.31 25.95
C ASP A 255 13.95 13.23 24.60
N PRO A 256 14.33 12.31 23.69
CA PRO A 256 13.59 12.10 22.45
C PRO A 256 12.13 11.72 22.76
N PRO A 257 11.14 12.23 21.99
CA PRO A 257 9.74 11.94 22.23
C PRO A 257 9.33 10.58 21.69
N SER A 258 8.61 9.76 22.45
CA SER A 258 8.15 8.45 21.95
C SER A 258 7.33 8.54 20.66
N LEU A 259 7.48 7.56 19.76
CA LEU A 259 6.83 7.53 18.45
C LEU A 259 5.90 6.31 18.33
N PRO A 260 4.59 6.51 18.04
CA PRO A 260 3.71 5.38 17.77
C PRO A 260 4.20 4.58 16.56
N LEU A 261 3.91 3.27 16.55
CA LEU A 261 4.22 2.43 15.40
C LEU A 261 3.53 2.94 14.12
N PRO A 262 4.17 2.83 12.95
CA PRO A 262 3.76 3.50 11.72
C PRO A 262 2.46 2.97 11.09
N ILE A 263 1.96 1.80 11.52
CA ILE A 263 0.71 1.21 11.01
C ILE A 263 -0.33 1.15 12.13
N SER A 264 -1.47 1.80 11.92
CA SER A 264 -2.60 1.79 12.87
C SER A 264 -3.40 0.48 12.84
N ASP A 265 -4.04 0.14 13.97
CA ASP A 265 -4.92 -1.02 14.07
C ASP A 265 -6.07 -0.99 13.06
N GLN A 266 -6.60 0.20 12.77
CA GLN A 266 -7.64 0.38 11.78
C GLN A 266 -7.14 -0.03 10.39
N GLN A 267 -5.95 0.42 9.99
CA GLN A 267 -5.35 0.03 8.71
C GLN A 267 -5.11 -1.48 8.60
N ILE A 268 -4.75 -2.14 9.71
CA ILE A 268 -4.62 -3.60 9.75
C ILE A 268 -5.97 -4.28 9.58
N ALA A 269 -7.01 -3.81 10.27
CA ALA A 269 -8.37 -4.35 10.14
C ALA A 269 -8.89 -4.23 8.71
N ASP A 270 -8.62 -3.09 8.08
CA ASP A 270 -8.97 -2.79 6.71
C ASP A 270 -8.30 -3.74 5.69
N TRP A 271 -7.02 -4.07 5.88
CA TRP A 271 -6.35 -5.10 5.07
C TRP A 271 -6.95 -6.50 5.28
N LYS A 272 -7.35 -6.84 6.51
CA LYS A 272 -8.05 -8.11 6.81
C LYS A 272 -9.41 -8.17 6.12
N ASP A 273 -10.15 -7.08 6.07
CA ASP A 273 -11.44 -6.97 5.39
C ASP A 273 -11.28 -7.10 3.87
N SER A 274 -10.29 -6.44 3.27
CA SER A 274 -9.93 -6.58 1.85
C SER A 274 -9.59 -8.04 1.50
N ALA A 275 -8.80 -8.72 2.32
CA ALA A 275 -8.48 -10.14 2.13
C ALA A 275 -9.72 -11.05 2.26
N ALA A 276 -10.61 -10.76 3.22
CA ALA A 276 -11.84 -11.51 3.43
C ALA A 276 -12.85 -11.34 2.30
N ALA A 277 -12.93 -10.15 1.70
CA ALA A 277 -13.77 -9.86 0.54
C ALA A 277 -13.38 -10.71 -0.68
N GLY A 278 -12.09 -11.04 -0.81
CA GLY A 278 -11.59 -11.98 -1.82
C GLY A 278 -12.08 -13.43 -1.66
N GLY A 279 -12.70 -13.76 -0.52
CA GLY A 279 -13.23 -15.09 -0.20
C GLY A 279 -12.35 -15.84 0.82
N THR A 280 -12.89 -16.95 1.34
CA THR A 280 -12.27 -17.68 2.47
C THR A 280 -11.86 -19.10 2.07
N ILE A 281 -10.65 -19.49 2.47
CA ILE A 281 -10.15 -20.87 2.47
C ILE A 281 -10.34 -21.46 3.87
N SER A 282 -11.12 -22.53 3.94
CA SER A 282 -11.33 -23.30 5.18
C SER A 282 -10.16 -24.25 5.41
N GLY A 283 -9.51 -24.18 6.57
CA GLY A 283 -8.32 -24.95 6.90
C GLY A 283 -7.00 -24.28 6.48
N SER A 284 -5.91 -25.04 6.58
CA SER A 284 -4.56 -24.58 6.23
C SER A 284 -4.28 -24.66 4.74
N TYR A 285 -3.44 -23.76 4.23
CA TYR A 285 -2.93 -23.77 2.86
C TYR A 285 -1.45 -24.14 2.87
N THR A 286 -1.08 -25.17 2.12
CA THR A 286 0.29 -25.69 2.11
C THR A 286 0.79 -25.90 0.69
N LEU A 287 1.97 -25.35 0.39
CA LEU A 287 2.74 -25.67 -0.81
C LEU A 287 4.11 -26.21 -0.40
N SER A 288 4.54 -27.28 -1.07
CA SER A 288 5.82 -27.92 -0.80
C SER A 288 6.42 -28.52 -2.06
N ASN A 289 7.70 -28.87 -2.01
CA ASN A 289 8.39 -29.71 -3.01
C ASN A 289 8.27 -29.16 -4.44
N GLY A 290 8.55 -27.85 -4.61
CA GLY A 290 8.49 -27.18 -5.91
C GLY A 290 7.09 -26.86 -6.43
N ALA A 291 6.04 -27.11 -5.65
CA ALA A 291 4.68 -26.74 -6.02
C ALA A 291 4.55 -25.22 -6.25
N GLN A 292 3.74 -24.85 -7.24
CA GLN A 292 3.46 -23.45 -7.57
C GLN A 292 1.99 -23.13 -7.30
N GLY A 293 1.72 -21.96 -6.75
CA GLY A 293 0.38 -21.44 -6.54
C GLY A 293 0.31 -19.95 -6.77
N THR A 294 -0.90 -19.47 -7.10
CA THR A 294 -1.23 -18.04 -7.17
C THR A 294 -2.40 -17.80 -6.24
N LEU A 295 -2.29 -16.77 -5.38
CA LEU A 295 -3.28 -16.51 -4.35
C LEU A 295 -3.38 -15.03 -4.05
N GLY A 296 -4.60 -14.53 -3.90
CA GLY A 296 -4.87 -13.17 -3.42
C GLY A 296 -5.95 -12.47 -4.25
N PRO A 297 -6.79 -11.63 -3.63
CA PRO A 297 -7.01 -11.51 -2.18
C PRO A 297 -7.68 -12.76 -1.59
N LYS A 298 -7.28 -13.22 -0.39
CA LYS A 298 -7.94 -14.34 0.31
C LYS A 298 -7.73 -14.30 1.82
N LYS A 299 -8.75 -14.76 2.56
CA LYS A 299 -8.65 -15.17 3.97
C LYS A 299 -8.35 -16.67 4.08
N ILE A 300 -7.42 -17.05 4.93
CA ILE A 300 -7.11 -18.44 5.32
C ILE A 300 -7.45 -18.60 6.81
N THR A 301 -8.33 -19.55 7.13
CA THR A 301 -8.75 -19.81 8.53
C THR A 301 -7.75 -20.65 9.32
N GLY A 302 -6.91 -21.44 8.64
CA GLY A 302 -5.78 -22.17 9.23
C GLY A 302 -4.45 -21.44 9.04
N SER A 303 -3.37 -22.23 8.96
CA SER A 303 -2.00 -21.75 8.75
C SER A 303 -1.63 -21.70 7.26
N LEU A 304 -0.64 -20.88 6.91
CA LEU A 304 0.00 -20.85 5.60
C LEU A 304 1.40 -21.46 5.71
N THR A 305 1.69 -22.51 4.95
CA THR A 305 3.01 -23.16 4.97
C THR A 305 3.59 -23.27 3.56
N LEU A 306 4.74 -22.67 3.33
CA LEU A 306 5.53 -22.77 2.11
C LEU A 306 6.87 -23.43 2.44
N SER A 307 7.22 -24.51 1.74
CA SER A 307 8.45 -25.25 2.04
C SER A 307 9.09 -25.87 0.81
N ASN A 308 10.36 -26.26 0.93
CA ASN A 308 11.07 -27.10 -0.04
C ASN A 308 10.94 -26.58 -1.50
N ASN A 309 11.38 -25.35 -1.72
CA ASN A 309 11.37 -24.67 -3.02
C ASN A 309 9.99 -24.42 -3.64
N ALA A 310 8.91 -24.50 -2.86
CA ALA A 310 7.59 -24.10 -3.33
C ALA A 310 7.53 -22.60 -3.65
N ARG A 311 6.68 -22.21 -4.60
CA ARG A 311 6.45 -20.80 -4.98
C ARG A 311 4.99 -20.43 -4.79
N LEU A 312 4.74 -19.34 -4.08
CA LEU A 312 3.45 -18.66 -4.02
C LEU A 312 3.56 -17.27 -4.64
N THR A 313 2.76 -16.99 -5.67
CA THR A 313 2.63 -15.66 -6.28
C THR A 313 1.40 -14.95 -5.73
N LEU A 314 1.58 -13.75 -5.18
CA LEU A 314 0.56 -12.92 -4.56
C LEU A 314 -0.12 -12.03 -5.60
N THR A 315 -1.45 -12.10 -5.66
CA THR A 315 -2.31 -11.26 -6.54
C THR A 315 -3.25 -10.33 -5.77
N GLY A 316 -3.08 -10.25 -4.45
CA GLY A 316 -3.85 -9.40 -3.54
C GLY A 316 -3.50 -9.67 -2.08
N PRO A 317 -4.08 -8.90 -1.13
CA PRO A 317 -3.81 -9.05 0.30
C PRO A 317 -4.21 -10.41 0.84
N LEU A 318 -3.40 -10.95 1.73
CA LEU A 318 -3.69 -12.21 2.42
C LEU A 318 -3.91 -11.98 3.91
N TRP A 319 -4.94 -12.62 4.46
CA TRP A 319 -5.14 -12.71 5.91
C TRP A 319 -5.11 -14.17 6.36
N VAL A 320 -4.14 -14.53 7.19
CA VAL A 320 -3.97 -15.87 7.76
C VAL A 320 -4.29 -15.84 9.26
N GLN A 321 -5.34 -16.53 9.69
CA GLN A 321 -5.69 -16.57 11.12
C GLN A 321 -4.74 -17.45 11.95
N GLY A 322 -4.18 -18.49 11.32
CA GLY A 322 -3.13 -19.32 11.90
C GLY A 322 -1.73 -18.75 11.68
N ALA A 323 -0.71 -19.57 11.89
CA ALA A 323 0.68 -19.16 11.71
C ALA A 323 1.10 -19.17 10.21
N ILE A 324 2.17 -18.43 9.91
CA ILE A 324 2.82 -18.43 8.60
C ILE A 324 4.21 -19.07 8.77
N GLN A 325 4.51 -20.09 7.96
CA GLN A 325 5.83 -20.69 7.87
C GLN A 325 6.34 -20.67 6.43
N ILE A 326 7.54 -20.13 6.22
CA ILE A 326 8.21 -20.10 4.92
C ILE A 326 9.63 -20.61 5.11
N SER A 327 9.95 -21.76 4.52
CA SER A 327 11.25 -22.40 4.74
C SER A 327 11.83 -23.15 3.56
N ASN A 328 13.12 -23.51 3.69
CA ASN A 328 13.84 -24.41 2.79
C ASN A 328 13.74 -23.98 1.31
N GLY A 329 14.20 -22.78 0.99
CA GLY A 329 14.22 -22.27 -0.39
C GLY A 329 12.85 -21.86 -0.94
N ALA A 330 11.79 -21.86 -0.13
CA ALA A 330 10.47 -21.43 -0.58
C ALA A 330 10.45 -19.95 -0.98
N ILE A 331 9.64 -19.63 -1.99
CA ILE A 331 9.54 -18.32 -2.62
C ILE A 331 8.14 -17.75 -2.38
N LEU A 332 8.08 -16.55 -1.82
CA LEU A 332 6.89 -15.70 -1.82
C LEU A 332 7.12 -14.53 -2.77
N ALA A 333 6.34 -14.43 -3.85
CA ALA A 333 6.56 -13.45 -4.90
C ALA A 333 5.35 -12.53 -5.06
N LEU A 334 5.59 -11.26 -5.39
CA LEU A 334 4.54 -10.39 -5.94
C LEU A 334 4.27 -10.73 -7.40
N ASP A 335 3.00 -10.64 -7.82
CA ASP A 335 2.67 -10.73 -9.23
C ASP A 335 3.29 -9.55 -10.01
N PRO A 336 3.79 -9.75 -11.24
CA PRO A 336 4.39 -8.67 -12.04
C PRO A 336 3.46 -7.47 -12.28
N SER A 337 2.15 -7.65 -12.20
CA SER A 337 1.16 -6.57 -12.36
C SER A 337 1.27 -5.46 -11.30
N TYR A 338 1.96 -5.70 -10.18
CA TYR A 338 2.18 -4.69 -9.13
C TYR A 338 3.13 -3.57 -9.57
N GLY A 339 4.04 -3.81 -10.54
CA GLY A 339 5.07 -2.83 -10.89
C GLY A 339 5.83 -2.38 -9.63
N ASP A 340 5.78 -1.08 -9.32
CA ASP A 340 6.44 -0.48 -8.15
C ASP A 340 5.56 -0.43 -6.89
N THR A 341 4.39 -1.08 -6.87
CA THR A 341 3.51 -1.10 -5.70
C THR A 341 3.74 -2.31 -4.81
N SER A 342 3.47 -2.15 -3.52
CA SER A 342 3.69 -3.17 -2.49
C SER A 342 2.40 -3.89 -2.09
N GLU A 343 2.53 -5.07 -1.49
CA GLU A 343 1.41 -5.87 -0.96
C GLU A 343 1.65 -6.25 0.50
N VAL A 344 0.57 -6.56 1.20
CA VAL A 344 0.56 -6.97 2.60
C VAL A 344 0.10 -8.43 2.78
N VAL A 345 0.80 -9.13 3.65
CA VAL A 345 0.41 -10.43 4.19
C VAL A 345 0.24 -10.29 5.69
N VAL A 346 -1.00 -10.39 6.18
CA VAL A 346 -1.36 -10.25 7.59
C VAL A 346 -1.59 -11.61 8.23
N THR A 347 -1.09 -11.81 9.45
CA THR A 347 -1.42 -12.96 10.29
C THR A 347 -1.83 -12.60 11.72
N ASP A 348 -2.75 -13.37 12.29
CA ASP A 348 -3.09 -13.33 13.73
C ASP A 348 -2.18 -14.27 14.55
N GLY A 349 -1.49 -15.19 13.87
CA GLY A 349 -0.55 -16.15 14.45
C GLY A 349 0.90 -15.68 14.35
N THR A 350 1.81 -16.63 14.61
CA THR A 350 3.26 -16.39 14.52
C THR A 350 3.75 -16.45 13.08
N VAL A 351 4.85 -15.75 12.78
CA VAL A 351 5.58 -15.85 11.52
C VAL A 351 6.93 -16.52 11.76
N ASP A 352 7.25 -17.53 10.96
CA ASP A 352 8.57 -18.18 10.91
C ASP A 352 9.09 -18.17 9.46
N VAL A 353 10.19 -17.47 9.25
CA VAL A 353 10.91 -17.42 7.98
C VAL A 353 12.31 -17.97 8.21
N SER A 354 12.63 -19.10 7.59
CA SER A 354 13.88 -19.81 7.87
C SER A 354 14.48 -20.52 6.67
N ASN A 355 15.76 -20.90 6.75
CA ASN A 355 16.44 -21.76 5.78
C ASN A 355 16.32 -21.27 4.32
N VAL A 356 16.85 -20.07 4.03
CA VAL A 356 16.95 -19.53 2.66
C VAL A 356 15.57 -19.29 2.02
N ALA A 357 14.57 -18.88 2.79
CA ALA A 357 13.34 -18.34 2.21
C ALA A 357 13.63 -17.07 1.39
N VAL A 358 12.95 -16.93 0.26
CA VAL A 358 13.16 -15.83 -0.70
C VAL A 358 11.87 -15.07 -0.89
N PHE A 359 11.96 -13.74 -0.87
CA PHE A 359 10.84 -12.85 -1.17
C PHE A 359 11.15 -12.07 -2.46
N GLU A 360 10.31 -12.25 -3.47
CA GLU A 360 10.52 -11.62 -4.77
C GLU A 360 9.61 -10.41 -4.99
N ARG A 361 10.25 -9.33 -5.45
CA ARG A 361 9.62 -8.05 -5.82
C ARG A 361 9.03 -8.11 -7.24
N ALA A 362 8.00 -7.32 -7.52
CA ALA A 362 7.47 -7.13 -8.87
C ALA A 362 8.26 -6.07 -9.68
N GLY A 363 8.73 -5.02 -9.00
CA GLY A 363 9.53 -3.91 -9.50
C GLY A 363 10.52 -3.41 -8.43
N PRO A 364 11.43 -2.49 -8.78
CA PRO A 364 12.50 -2.00 -7.90
C PRO A 364 11.99 -1.48 -6.55
N ASP A 365 10.86 -0.78 -6.55
CA ASP A 365 10.28 -0.13 -5.36
C ASP A 365 9.05 -0.87 -4.80
N SER A 366 8.83 -2.14 -5.21
CA SER A 366 7.78 -3.00 -4.65
C SER A 366 8.31 -3.87 -3.51
N TYR A 367 7.51 -4.03 -2.46
CA TYR A 367 7.87 -4.80 -1.27
C TYR A 367 6.70 -5.67 -0.80
N ILE A 368 7.03 -6.76 -0.11
CA ILE A 368 6.07 -7.57 0.63
C ILE A 368 6.20 -7.17 2.10
N LEU A 369 5.15 -6.56 2.64
CA LEU A 369 5.01 -6.33 4.08
C LEU A 369 4.42 -7.59 4.72
N MET A 370 5.21 -8.28 5.53
CA MET A 370 4.70 -9.37 6.34
C MET A 370 4.42 -8.86 7.75
N LEU A 371 3.15 -8.94 8.15
CA LEU A 371 2.65 -8.35 9.38
C LEU A 371 2.03 -9.42 10.27
N THR A 372 2.43 -9.45 11.54
CA THR A 372 1.75 -10.21 12.58
C THR A 372 1.10 -9.30 13.62
N THR A 373 -0.09 -9.71 14.08
CA THR A 373 -0.77 -9.11 15.23
C THR A 373 -0.60 -9.92 16.52
N ASN A 374 0.24 -10.96 16.49
CA ASN A 374 0.57 -11.75 17.66
C ASN A 374 1.39 -10.93 18.66
N SER A 375 1.00 -10.95 19.93
CA SER A 375 1.69 -10.25 21.03
C SER A 375 2.66 -11.14 21.81
N GLY A 376 2.95 -12.33 21.29
CA GLY A 376 3.84 -13.29 21.93
C GLY A 376 5.30 -12.84 21.87
N SER A 377 6.11 -13.44 22.74
CA SER A 377 7.55 -13.24 22.78
C SER A 377 8.28 -13.78 21.54
N SER A 378 7.60 -14.54 20.66
CA SER A 378 8.13 -15.06 19.39
C SER A 378 7.13 -14.81 18.26
N ALA A 379 6.60 -13.59 18.16
CA ALA A 379 5.58 -13.25 17.19
C ALA A 379 6.11 -13.37 15.74
N TYR A 380 7.36 -12.97 15.51
CA TYR A 380 8.02 -13.05 14.21
C TYR A 380 9.45 -13.55 14.39
N THR A 381 9.81 -14.65 13.75
CA THR A 381 11.19 -15.18 13.73
C THR A 381 11.73 -15.25 12.31
N ILE A 382 12.93 -14.69 12.09
CA ILE A 382 13.68 -14.77 10.84
C ILE A 382 15.04 -15.38 11.15
N SER A 383 15.39 -16.50 10.51
CA SER A 383 16.62 -17.22 10.84
C SER A 383 17.27 -17.94 9.66
N ASN A 384 18.51 -18.38 9.87
CA ASN A 384 19.24 -19.30 9.00
C ASN A 384 19.33 -18.81 7.53
N ASN A 385 19.96 -17.65 7.33
CA ASN A 385 20.19 -17.07 5.99
C ASN A 385 18.91 -16.78 5.19
N ALA A 386 17.76 -16.60 5.86
CA ALA A 386 16.57 -16.08 5.21
C ALA A 386 16.78 -14.62 4.75
N ASP A 387 16.20 -14.26 3.61
CA ASP A 387 16.17 -12.88 3.09
C ASP A 387 14.73 -12.37 3.10
N ALA A 388 14.37 -11.60 4.13
CA ALA A 388 13.02 -11.06 4.30
C ALA A 388 13.00 -9.55 3.98
N LEU A 389 11.95 -9.05 3.32
CA LEU A 389 11.87 -7.64 2.95
C LEU A 389 11.50 -6.75 4.14
N ILE A 390 10.25 -6.80 4.61
CA ILE A 390 9.74 -5.90 5.66
C ILE A 390 9.00 -6.74 6.69
N ALA A 391 9.48 -6.70 7.94
CA ALA A 391 8.91 -7.47 9.05
C ALA A 391 8.23 -6.53 10.05
N TYR A 392 6.94 -6.74 10.28
CA TYR A 392 6.15 -5.93 11.21
C TYR A 392 5.45 -6.79 12.28
N ALA A 393 5.64 -6.46 13.54
CA ALA A 393 4.88 -7.04 14.66
C ALA A 393 4.16 -5.93 15.44
N SER A 394 2.82 -5.90 15.40
CA SER A 394 2.06 -4.79 16.00
C SER A 394 2.14 -4.73 17.53
N ALA A 395 2.42 -5.86 18.19
CA ALA A 395 2.44 -5.95 19.66
C ALA A 395 3.40 -7.00 20.21
N GLY A 396 4.20 -7.65 19.36
CA GLY A 396 5.04 -8.79 19.74
C GLY A 396 6.52 -8.59 19.44
N THR A 397 7.32 -9.57 19.85
CA THR A 397 8.77 -9.55 19.62
C THR A 397 9.11 -10.10 18.25
N VAL A 398 9.98 -9.37 17.53
CA VAL A 398 10.65 -9.83 16.32
C VAL A 398 12.04 -10.35 16.67
N ARG A 399 12.38 -11.56 16.24
CA ARG A 399 13.72 -12.15 16.39
C ARG A 399 14.37 -12.34 15.03
N VAL A 400 15.59 -11.85 14.87
CA VAL A 400 16.40 -12.08 13.67
C VAL A 400 17.72 -12.70 14.10
N SER A 401 18.06 -13.86 13.53
CA SER A 401 19.24 -14.61 13.94
C SER A 401 19.93 -15.37 12.82
N ASN A 402 21.13 -15.87 13.08
CA ASN A 402 21.87 -16.82 12.25
C ASN A 402 22.05 -16.36 10.79
N ASN A 403 22.74 -15.23 10.62
CA ASN A 403 23.05 -14.61 9.33
C ASN A 403 21.82 -14.26 8.47
N ALA A 404 20.64 -14.14 9.06
CA ALA A 404 19.47 -13.64 8.37
C ALA A 404 19.67 -12.18 7.95
N LEU A 405 19.13 -11.83 6.78
CA LEU A 405 19.15 -10.50 6.23
C LEU A 405 17.73 -9.96 6.14
N VAL A 406 17.53 -8.73 6.64
CA VAL A 406 16.24 -8.05 6.63
C VAL A 406 16.41 -6.61 6.16
N ARG A 407 15.43 -6.03 5.45
CA ARG A 407 15.54 -4.63 5.00
C ARG A 407 15.03 -3.65 6.04
N GLU A 408 13.89 -3.97 6.67
CA GLU A 408 13.29 -3.14 7.70
C GLU A 408 12.56 -4.00 8.73
N VAL A 409 12.65 -3.57 9.99
CA VAL A 409 11.93 -4.21 11.08
C VAL A 409 11.23 -3.17 11.94
N THR A 410 9.92 -3.36 12.09
CA THR A 410 9.12 -2.65 13.06
C THR A 410 8.47 -3.62 14.05
N GLY A 411 8.52 -3.33 15.35
CA GLY A 411 8.01 -4.26 16.36
C GLY A 411 7.76 -3.64 17.74
N TYR A 412 7.16 -4.39 18.66
CA TYR A 412 7.14 -3.98 20.07
C TYR A 412 8.53 -4.12 20.71
N ARG A 413 9.22 -5.24 20.43
CA ARG A 413 10.60 -5.53 20.79
C ARG A 413 11.33 -6.16 19.60
N LEU A 414 12.61 -5.87 19.43
CA LEU A 414 13.48 -6.54 18.47
C LEU A 414 14.67 -7.18 19.18
N GLU A 415 14.98 -8.43 18.84
CA GLU A 415 16.16 -9.14 19.29
C GLU A 415 16.97 -9.60 18.07
N LEU A 416 18.21 -9.11 17.96
CA LEU A 416 19.15 -9.45 16.90
C LEU A 416 20.29 -10.29 17.48
N SER A 417 20.58 -11.44 16.88
CA SER A 417 21.69 -12.29 17.34
C SER A 417 22.39 -13.02 16.20
N ASN A 418 23.54 -13.63 16.50
CA ASN A 418 24.30 -14.54 15.63
C ASN A 418 24.50 -14.01 14.20
N ASN A 419 25.18 -12.86 14.07
CA ASN A 419 25.52 -12.19 12.82
C ASN A 419 24.29 -11.78 11.97
N ALA A 420 23.12 -11.58 12.59
CA ALA A 420 21.96 -11.01 11.91
C ALA A 420 22.27 -9.59 11.39
N VAL A 421 21.81 -9.28 10.17
CA VAL A 421 22.04 -7.97 9.55
C VAL A 421 20.73 -7.36 9.07
N ILE A 422 20.44 -6.16 9.55
CA ILE A 422 19.39 -5.30 8.99
C ILE A 422 20.03 -4.28 8.06
N THR A 423 19.53 -4.11 6.84
CA THR A 423 20.01 -3.11 5.88
C THR A 423 18.87 -2.28 5.32
N TYR A 424 18.75 -1.05 5.83
CA TYR A 424 17.72 -0.11 5.41
C TYR A 424 17.94 0.35 3.97
N GLU A 425 16.86 0.35 3.18
CA GLU A 425 16.84 0.83 1.80
C GLU A 425 16.07 2.16 1.71
N SER A 426 16.62 3.13 0.98
CA SER A 426 16.07 4.49 0.91
C SER A 426 14.64 4.58 0.33
N GLY A 427 14.18 3.56 -0.41
CA GLY A 427 12.84 3.51 -0.99
C GLY A 427 11.72 3.19 0.02
N LEU A 428 12.05 2.81 1.25
CA LEU A 428 11.08 2.41 2.27
C LEU A 428 10.35 3.58 2.94
N ALA A 429 10.84 4.80 2.76
CA ALA A 429 10.24 6.01 3.34
C ALA A 429 8.91 6.40 2.68
N ASP A 430 8.65 5.95 1.44
CA ASP A 430 7.49 6.34 0.64
C ASP A 430 6.78 5.12 0.02
N LEU A 431 6.48 4.10 0.83
CA LEU A 431 5.82 2.88 0.33
C LEU A 431 4.33 3.10 0.08
N THR A 432 3.90 2.66 -1.10
CA THR A 432 2.49 2.62 -1.49
C THR A 432 2.00 1.17 -1.53
N PHE A 433 0.96 0.88 -0.74
CA PHE A 433 0.32 -0.43 -0.71
C PHE A 433 -0.98 -0.42 -1.52
N THR A 434 -1.16 -1.41 -2.39
CA THR A 434 -2.45 -1.65 -3.06
C THR A 434 -3.36 -2.42 -2.10
N GLY A 435 -4.49 -1.84 -1.67
CA GLY A 435 -5.51 -2.57 -0.90
C GLY A 435 -5.81 -2.07 0.51
N GLY A 436 -5.51 -0.80 0.82
CA GLY A 436 -5.93 -0.16 2.07
C GLY A 436 -7.46 -0.03 2.28
N PRO A 437 -7.88 0.60 3.39
CA PRO A 437 -9.28 0.71 3.85
C PRO A 437 -10.30 1.03 2.75
N GLY A 438 -11.22 0.10 2.50
CA GLY A 438 -12.33 0.31 1.57
C GLY A 438 -11.92 0.47 0.11
N ALA A 439 -10.82 -0.14 -0.32
CA ALA A 439 -10.29 -0.10 -1.68
C ALA A 439 -11.26 -0.72 -2.72
N SER A 440 -12.26 0.06 -3.10
CA SER A 440 -13.06 -0.12 -4.31
C SER A 440 -12.49 0.79 -5.38
N TRP A 441 -12.41 0.30 -6.61
CA TRP A 441 -12.34 1.17 -7.78
C TRP A 441 -13.55 2.10 -7.74
N THR A 442 -13.29 3.40 -7.77
CA THR A 442 -14.31 4.44 -7.77
C THR A 442 -14.04 5.43 -8.89
N VAL A 443 -15.10 6.05 -9.41
CA VAL A 443 -14.99 7.04 -10.48
C VAL A 443 -14.24 8.28 -9.97
N VAL A 444 -13.21 8.68 -10.72
CA VAL A 444 -12.57 9.98 -10.52
C VAL A 444 -13.54 11.06 -11.01
N ARG A 445 -14.08 11.85 -10.07
CA ARG A 445 -15.04 12.92 -10.38
C ARG A 445 -14.48 13.87 -11.43
N GLY A 446 -15.29 14.21 -12.43
CA GLY A 446 -14.92 15.14 -13.51
C GLY A 446 -14.17 14.50 -14.70
N THR A 447 -13.90 13.20 -14.67
CA THR A 447 -13.22 12.50 -15.79
C THR A 447 -14.18 11.87 -16.78
N LEU A 448 -15.49 11.83 -16.48
CA LEU A 448 -16.49 11.29 -17.37
C LEU A 448 -16.57 12.15 -18.65
N ARG A 449 -16.26 11.52 -19.78
CA ARG A 449 -16.33 12.13 -21.11
C ARG A 449 -17.30 11.33 -21.97
N ARG A 450 -18.29 12.03 -22.51
CA ARG A 450 -19.24 11.49 -23.49
C ARG A 450 -18.70 11.85 -24.86
N THR A 451 -18.52 10.87 -25.72
CA THR A 451 -18.11 11.07 -27.11
C THR A 451 -19.24 10.58 -28.01
N ASP A 452 -19.70 11.49 -28.87
CA ASP A 452 -20.83 11.28 -29.78
C ASP A 452 -20.51 10.31 -30.93
#